data_AF-A0A9E5EXN2-F1
#
_entry.id   AF-A0A9E5EXN2-F1
#
_cell.length_a   1.000
_cell.length_b   1.000
_cell.length_c   1.000
_cell.angle_alpha   90.00
_cell.angle_beta   90.00
_cell.angle_gamma   90.00
#
_symmetry.space_group_name_H-M   'P 1'
#
loop_
_entity.id
_entity.type
_entity.pdbx_description
1 polymer ?
#
loop_
_entity_poly.entity_id
_entity_poly.type
_entity_poly.pdbx_seq_one_letter_code
_entity_poly.pdbx_strand_id
1 'polypeptide(L)' 'MFSIQRGFTFLRSKVNICDANGVVLGWLKSKLFSIGGAFYVYDSSGNEVAFVQGNWVGW' A
#
# COMPACT_ATOMS: atom_id res chain seq x y z
N MET A 1 -1.49 17.15 6.54
CA MET A 1 -0.74 16.08 7.22
C MET A 1 -1.41 14.76 6.88
N PHE A 2 -0.63 13.72 6.57
CA PHE A 2 -1.16 12.38 6.27
C PHE A 2 -0.60 11.37 7.26
N SER A 3 -1.35 10.29 7.50
CA SER A 3 -0.91 9.18 8.33
C SER A 3 -0.99 7.86 7.57
N ILE A 4 -0.10 6.94 7.92
CA ILE A 4 -0.06 5.59 7.36
C ILE A 4 -0.42 4.63 8.48
N GLN A 5 -1.46 3.83 8.28
CA GLN A 5 -2.00 2.95 9.31
C GLN A 5 -2.04 1.50 8.82
N ARG A 6 -1.48 0.58 9.60
CA ARG A 6 -1.49 -0.86 9.30
C ARG A 6 -2.26 -1.58 10.41
N GLY A 7 -3.36 -2.25 10.03
CA GLY A 7 -4.05 -3.16 10.93
C GLY A 7 -3.26 -4.45 11.17
N PHE A 8 -3.67 -5.24 12.15
CA PHE A 8 -3.09 -6.57 12.37
C PHE A 8 -3.52 -7.50 11.22
N THR A 9 -2.57 -8.03 10.44
CA THR A 9 -2.84 -8.96 9.33
C THR A 9 -1.70 -9.95 9.17
N PHE A 10 -2.04 -11.23 9.10
CA PHE A 10 -1.09 -12.34 9.15
C PHE A 10 -0.46 -12.67 7.78
N LEU A 11 -1.09 -12.29 6.66
CA LEU A 11 -0.69 -12.75 5.31
C LEU A 11 -0.79 -11.69 4.20
N ARG A 12 -1.61 -10.63 4.37
CA ARG A 12 -1.88 -9.64 3.32
C ARG A 12 -1.80 -8.25 3.93
N SER A 13 -0.63 -7.62 3.82
CA SER A 13 -0.40 -6.29 4.38
C SER A 13 -1.15 -5.24 3.57
N LYS A 14 -2.40 -4.95 4.00
CA LYS A 14 -3.12 -3.75 3.58
C LYS A 14 -2.70 -2.62 4.51
N VAL A 15 -2.31 -1.49 3.93
CA VAL A 15 -1.87 -0.29 4.65
C VAL A 15 -2.71 0.88 4.18
N ASN A 16 -3.46 1.51 5.08
CA ASN A 16 -4.32 2.64 4.76
C ASN A 16 -3.53 3.93 4.79
N ILE A 17 -3.83 4.83 3.85
CA ILE A 17 -3.37 6.21 3.84
C ILE A 17 -4.56 7.06 4.30
N CYS A 18 -4.39 7.80 5.40
CA CYS A 18 -5.44 8.61 5.97
C CYS A 18 -5.08 10.09 6.00
N ASP A 19 -6.09 10.96 5.92
CA ASP A 19 -5.94 12.39 6.17
C ASP A 19 -5.71 12.70 7.67
N ALA A 20 -5.68 14.00 8.02
CA ALA A 20 -5.50 14.44 9.39
C ALA A 20 -6.66 14.08 10.33
N ASN A 21 -7.85 13.83 9.80
CA ASN A 21 -9.03 13.41 10.56
C ASN A 21 -9.15 11.89 10.67
N GLY A 22 -8.20 11.13 10.08
CA GLY A 22 -8.23 9.68 10.03
C GLY A 22 -9.10 9.10 8.90
N VAL A 23 -9.60 9.93 7.98
CA VAL A 23 -10.38 9.47 6.82
C VAL A 23 -9.46 8.77 5.84
N VAL A 24 -9.82 7.55 5.43
CA VAL A 24 -9.05 6.75 4.48
C VAL A 24 -9.20 7.35 3.08
N LEU A 25 -8.08 7.76 2.49
CA LEU A 25 -8.00 8.29 1.12
C LEU A 25 -7.64 7.21 0.09
N GLY A 26 -7.09 6.09 0.56
CA GLY A 26 -6.64 4.99 -0.28
C GLY A 26 -5.82 3.98 0.53
N TRP A 27 -5.27 2.97 -0.15
CA TRP A 27 -4.44 1.97 0.51
C TRP A 27 -3.38 1.35 -0.40
N LEU A 28 -2.31 0.88 0.23
CA LEU A 28 -1.32 0.01 -0.38
C LEU A 28 -1.63 -1.44 -0.04
N LYS A 29 -1.44 -2.33 -1.01
CA LYS A 29 -1.62 -3.77 -0.86
C LYS A 29 -0.37 -4.49 -1.34
N SER A 30 0.31 -5.15 -0.42
CA SER A 30 1.50 -5.95 -0.75
C SER A 30 1.17 -7.06 -1.75
N LYS A 31 1.99 -7.18 -2.80
CA LYS A 31 2.00 -8.32 -3.72
C LYS A 31 2.82 -9.45 -3.09
N LEU A 32 2.16 -10.54 -2.72
CA LEU A 32 2.83 -11.76 -2.26
C LEU A 32 3.79 -12.28 -3.34
N PHE A 33 4.94 -12.83 -2.93
CA PHE A 33 5.97 -13.43 -3.80
C PHE A 33 6.74 -12.47 -4.72
N SER A 34 6.79 -11.17 -4.41
CA SER A 34 7.72 -10.26 -5.09
C SER A 34 9.11 -10.36 -4.47
N ILE A 35 10.11 -10.80 -5.25
CA ILE A 35 11.53 -10.91 -4.84
C ILE A 35 12.07 -9.56 -4.35
N GLY A 36 11.45 -8.47 -4.80
CA GLY A 36 11.86 -7.12 -4.48
C GLY A 36 10.91 -6.24 -3.66
N GLY A 37 9.82 -6.80 -3.15
CA GLY A 37 8.72 -6.01 -2.60
C GLY A 37 7.97 -5.24 -3.70
N ALA A 38 6.66 -5.44 -3.75
CA ALA A 38 5.79 -4.71 -4.66
C ALA A 38 4.44 -4.43 -4.00
N PHE A 39 3.85 -3.31 -4.36
CA PHE A 39 2.60 -2.82 -3.81
C PHE A 39 1.68 -2.32 -4.92
N TYR A 40 0.43 -2.74 -4.85
CA TYR A 40 -0.66 -2.12 -5.58
C TYR A 40 -1.18 -0.93 -4.78
N VAL A 41 -1.39 0.21 -5.42
CA VAL A 41 -1.93 1.42 -4.82
C VAL A 41 -3.36 1.61 -5.30
N TYR A 42 -4.27 1.77 -4.35
CA TYR A 42 -5.69 1.96 -4.63
C TYR A 42 -6.17 3.31 -4.11
N ASP A 43 -7.08 3.93 -4.83
CA ASP A 43 -7.88 5.06 -4.33
C ASP A 43 -8.94 4.58 -3.32
N SER A 44 -9.65 5.53 -2.70
CA SER A 44 -10.75 5.24 -1.76
C SER A 44 -11.92 4.49 -2.40
N SER A 45 -12.07 4.58 -3.72
CA SER A 45 -13.12 3.90 -4.50
C SER A 45 -12.75 2.45 -4.85
N GLY A 46 -11.50 2.04 -4.57
CA GLY A 46 -10.99 0.70 -4.86
C GLY A 46 -10.43 0.52 -6.26
N ASN A 47 -10.25 1.60 -7.02
CA ASN A 47 -9.55 1.53 -8.30
C ASN A 47 -8.05 1.48 -8.06
N GLU A 48 -7.35 0.61 -8.80
CA GLU A 48 -5.89 0.62 -8.81
C GLU A 48 -5.42 1.85 -9.59
N VAL A 49 -4.65 2.71 -8.92
CA VAL A 49 -4.15 3.96 -9.50
C VAL A 49 -2.65 3.92 -9.79
N ALA A 50 -1.92 3.01 -9.14
CA ALA A 50 -0.51 2.82 -9.38
C ALA A 50 -0.03 1.43 -8.93
N PHE A 51 1.13 1.04 -9.46
CA PHE A 51 1.87 -0.14 -9.04
C PHE A 51 3.32 0.24 -8.75
N VAL A 52 3.80 -0.08 -7.55
CA VAL A 52 5.16 0.21 -7.10
C VAL A 52 5.91 -1.10 -6.96
N GLN A 53 7.02 -1.24 -7.67
CA GLN A 53 7.87 -2.42 -7.61
C GLN A 53 9.33 -2.01 -7.47
N GLY A 54 10.00 -2.53 -6.44
CA GLY A 54 11.45 -2.36 -6.31
C GLY A 54 12.16 -3.18 -7.39
N ASN A 55 13.09 -2.55 -8.11
CA ASN A 55 14.05 -3.25 -8.95
C ASN A 55 15.33 -3.47 -8.13
N TRP A 56 15.73 -4.73 -7.93
CA TRP A 56 16.85 -5.11 -7.06
C TRP A 56 18.19 -5.20 -7.80
N VAL A 57 18.21 -4.86 -9.09
CA VAL A 57 19.37 -5.06 -9.97
C VAL A 57 20.35 -3.85 -9.94
N GLY A 58 20.28 -2.93 -8.97
CA GLY A 58 21.15 -1.74 -9.04
C GLY A 58 21.22 -0.81 -7.83
N TRP A 59 21.23 -1.34 -6.61
CA TRP A 59 21.52 -0.59 -5.39
C TRP A 59 22.44 -1.36 -4.46
#